data_AF-G9LNI2-F1
#
_entry.id   AF-G9LNI2-F1
#
_cell.length_a   1.000
_cell.length_b   1.000
_cell.length_c   1.000
_cell.angle_alpha   90.00
_cell.angle_beta   90.00
_cell.angle_gamma   90.00
#
_symmetry.space_group_name_H-M   'P 1'
#
loop_
_entity.id
_entity.type
_entity.pdbx_description
1 polymer ?
#
loop_
_entity_poly.entity_id
_entity_poly.type
_entity_poly.pdbx_seq_one_letter_code
_entity_poly.pdbx_strand_id
1 'polypeptide(L)'
;GEIVGEVTKPYTFHYKTNKPEKDGLFCERISGPIKSGICACGNYRVIGAEKEDPKSCEECGVEFVDSRIRRYKMGYIKLACPVTHVWYLKRLPSYIANLLDKPLRELEGLVYCDFSFARSIAKKPTFLRLRGSFEYEIQSWKYSIPLFFTTQGFETFRNREISTGAGAIREQLADSDLRIITDNSLVEWKELRDEESAGNEWEDKKIRRRKDFLVRRIELAKHFIRTNVDPERMVLCLLPVLPPELRPIIQIDGGKLMSSDINELYRRVIYRNNTLTDLLATSRSTPGELVMCQEKLVQEAVDTLFDNGIRGQPMRDGHNKVYKSFSDVIEGKEGRFRETLLGKRVDYSGRSVIVVGPLLSLHQCGLPREIAIELFQTFVIRGLIRQDVASNTGIAKSKIREKEPIVWEILQEVMQGHPVLLNRAPTLHRLGIQAFQPILVEGRAICLHPLVCKGFNADFDGDQMAVHVPLSLEAQAEARLLMFSHMNLLSPAIGDPVSVPTQDMLIGLYVLTIGNPRGICANRYNQYN
;
A
#
# COMPACT_ATOMS: atom_id res chain seq x y z
N GLY A 1 -9.57 -0.27 -12.88
CA GLY A 1 -10.85 -0.73 -12.32
C GLY A 1 -11.94 0.01 -13.04
N GLU A 2 -13.01 -0.66 -13.44
CA GLU A 2 -14.18 0.00 -14.00
C GLU A 2 -14.93 0.74 -12.87
N ILE A 3 -15.34 1.97 -13.13
CA ILE A 3 -16.18 2.77 -12.23
C ILE A 3 -17.62 2.50 -12.65
N VAL A 4 -18.37 1.76 -11.82
CA VAL A 4 -19.62 1.12 -12.28
C VAL A 4 -20.86 1.74 -11.64
N GLY A 5 -20.77 2.35 -10.45
CA GLY A 5 -21.96 2.89 -9.79
C GLY A 5 -21.71 3.86 -8.64
N GLU A 6 -22.70 4.71 -8.41
CA GLU A 6 -22.73 5.74 -7.37
C GLU A 6 -23.15 5.16 -6.02
N VAL A 7 -22.38 5.47 -4.98
CA VAL A 7 -22.70 5.14 -3.58
C VAL A 7 -23.37 6.35 -2.94
N THR A 8 -24.66 6.22 -2.61
CA THR A 8 -25.46 7.32 -2.06
C THR A 8 -25.70 7.18 -0.57
N LYS A 9 -25.78 5.97 -0.03
CA LYS A 9 -26.12 5.74 1.38
C LYS A 9 -24.88 5.44 2.23
N PRO A 10 -24.80 5.97 3.48
CA PRO A 10 -23.70 5.69 4.40
C PRO A 10 -23.84 4.33 5.12
N TYR A 11 -24.81 3.50 4.74
CA TYR A 11 -25.06 2.22 5.37
C TYR A 11 -24.18 1.12 4.76
N THR A 12 -23.86 0.10 5.58
CA THR A 12 -23.00 -1.03 5.19
C THR A 12 -23.83 -2.30 5.01
N PHE A 13 -24.18 -2.95 6.12
CA PHE A 13 -25.01 -4.16 6.16
C PHE A 13 -26.24 -3.92 7.03
N HIS A 14 -27.35 -4.56 6.67
CA HIS A 14 -28.57 -4.54 7.47
C HIS A 14 -28.38 -5.37 8.74
N TYR A 15 -28.66 -4.78 9.91
CA TYR A 15 -28.41 -5.36 11.23
C TYR A 15 -29.10 -6.72 11.51
N LYS A 16 -30.29 -6.97 10.94
CA LYS A 16 -31.00 -8.27 11.10
C LYS A 16 -30.60 -9.34 10.09
N THR A 17 -30.47 -8.98 8.82
CA THR A 17 -30.34 -9.95 7.72
C THR A 17 -28.89 -10.20 7.34
N ASN A 18 -27.94 -9.38 7.84
CA ASN A 18 -26.54 -9.36 7.44
C ASN A 18 -26.34 -9.30 5.92
N LYS A 19 -27.32 -8.75 5.20
CA LYS A 19 -27.24 -8.48 3.76
C LYS A 19 -26.75 -7.06 3.52
N PRO A 20 -25.97 -6.82 2.45
CA PRO A 20 -25.50 -5.49 2.13
C PRO A 20 -26.67 -4.58 1.74
N GLU A 21 -26.65 -3.35 2.22
CA GLU A 21 -27.68 -2.36 1.93
C GLU A 21 -27.64 -1.90 0.46
N LYS A 22 -28.81 -1.66 -0.13
CA LYS A 22 -28.92 -1.13 -1.50
C LYS A 22 -28.39 0.30 -1.54
N ASP A 23 -27.52 0.57 -2.52
CA ASP A 23 -26.81 1.85 -2.72
C ASP A 23 -25.88 2.27 -1.57
N GLY A 24 -25.60 1.33 -0.66
CA GLY A 24 -24.61 1.48 0.41
C GLY A 24 -23.19 1.11 -0.04
N LEU A 25 -22.25 1.18 0.91
CA LEU A 25 -20.82 0.94 0.65
C LEU A 25 -20.50 -0.49 0.17
N PHE A 26 -21.36 -1.47 0.45
CA PHE A 26 -21.15 -2.88 0.10
C PHE A 26 -22.16 -3.38 -0.95
N CYS A 27 -22.90 -2.46 -1.59
CA CYS A 27 -23.99 -2.78 -2.50
C CYS A 27 -23.53 -3.73 -3.62
N GLU A 28 -24.23 -4.86 -3.76
CA GLU A 28 -23.92 -5.89 -4.76
C GLU A 28 -24.15 -5.41 -6.20
N ARG A 29 -25.08 -4.47 -6.41
CA ARG A 29 -25.33 -3.86 -7.72
C ARG A 29 -24.12 -3.11 -8.24
N ILE A 30 -23.37 -2.46 -7.35
CA ILE A 30 -22.19 -1.64 -7.69
C ILE A 30 -20.93 -2.51 -7.71
N SER A 31 -20.73 -3.29 -6.64
CA SER A 31 -19.47 -4.00 -6.40
C SER A 31 -19.44 -5.41 -6.98
N GLY A 32 -20.59 -6.00 -7.30
CA GLY A 32 -20.75 -7.41 -7.69
C GLY A 32 -21.27 -8.32 -6.57
N PRO A 33 -21.66 -9.56 -6.90
CA PRO A 33 -22.33 -10.49 -5.99
C PRO A 33 -21.38 -11.06 -4.91
N ILE A 34 -21.90 -11.32 -3.70
CA ILE A 34 -21.11 -11.91 -2.60
C ILE A 34 -20.70 -13.35 -2.93
N LYS A 35 -21.62 -14.13 -3.50
CA LYS A 35 -21.38 -15.51 -3.92
C LYS A 35 -21.50 -15.59 -5.45
N SER A 36 -20.59 -16.32 -6.06
CA SER A 36 -20.51 -16.45 -7.52
C SER A 36 -21.81 -17.00 -8.09
N GLY A 37 -22.40 -16.28 -9.05
CA GLY A 37 -23.65 -16.66 -9.72
C GLY A 37 -24.93 -16.47 -8.90
N ILE A 38 -24.87 -15.90 -7.68
CA ILE A 38 -26.05 -15.64 -6.84
C ILE A 38 -26.28 -14.13 -6.74
N CYS A 39 -27.48 -13.65 -7.06
CA CYS A 39 -27.85 -12.24 -6.90
C CYS A 39 -28.36 -11.93 -5.47
N ALA A 40 -28.52 -10.64 -5.15
CA ALA A 40 -28.99 -10.19 -3.83
C ALA A 40 -30.38 -10.73 -3.42
N CYS A 41 -31.27 -10.93 -4.40
CA CYS A 41 -32.59 -11.54 -4.21
C CYS A 41 -32.54 -13.03 -3.86
N GLY A 42 -31.42 -13.70 -4.16
CA GLY A 42 -31.25 -15.15 -3.99
C GLY A 42 -31.45 -15.97 -5.27
N ASN A 43 -31.73 -15.33 -6.41
CA ASN A 43 -31.76 -16.02 -7.70
C ASN A 43 -30.35 -16.48 -8.07
N TYR A 44 -30.24 -17.72 -8.52
CA TYR A 44 -28.98 -18.34 -8.93
C TYR A 44 -28.95 -18.57 -10.44
N ARG A 45 -27.81 -18.29 -11.07
CA ARG A 45 -27.52 -18.65 -12.45
C ARG A 45 -26.11 -19.24 -12.57
N VAL A 46 -25.98 -20.24 -13.43
CA VAL A 46 -24.70 -20.87 -13.75
C VAL A 46 -23.85 -19.90 -14.58
N ILE A 47 -22.62 -19.66 -14.13
CA ILE A 47 -21.67 -18.78 -14.82
C ILE A 47 -21.20 -19.47 -16.10
N GLY A 48 -21.38 -18.80 -17.26
CA GLY A 48 -20.91 -19.30 -18.56
C GLY A 48 -21.96 -19.99 -19.42
N ALA A 49 -23.23 -20.03 -19.02
CA ALA A 49 -24.32 -20.42 -19.92
C ALA A 49 -24.47 -19.35 -21.03
N GLU A 50 -24.31 -19.76 -22.29
CA GLU A 50 -24.37 -18.84 -23.43
C GLU A 50 -25.81 -18.36 -23.73
N LYS A 51 -25.93 -17.02 -23.81
CA LYS A 51 -26.64 -16.23 -24.83
C LYS A 51 -28.16 -16.41 -24.95
N GLU A 52 -28.92 -15.69 -24.11
CA GLU A 52 -30.18 -15.00 -24.50
C GLU A 52 -30.77 -14.17 -23.34
N ASP A 53 -30.36 -14.47 -22.10
CA ASP A 53 -30.88 -13.80 -20.92
C ASP A 53 -30.13 -12.51 -20.52
N PRO A 54 -30.80 -11.56 -19.82
CA PRO A 54 -30.17 -10.35 -19.31
C PRO A 54 -29.01 -10.68 -18.37
N LYS A 55 -27.85 -10.05 -18.60
CA LYS A 55 -26.60 -10.21 -17.81
C LYS A 55 -26.79 -9.86 -16.32
N SER A 56 -27.80 -9.05 -16.02
CA SER A 56 -28.18 -8.59 -14.68
C SER A 56 -29.58 -9.06 -14.30
N CYS A 57 -29.82 -9.26 -13.01
CA CYS A 57 -31.14 -9.55 -12.47
C CYS A 57 -32.09 -8.34 -12.64
N GLU A 58 -33.31 -8.55 -13.12
CA GLU A 58 -34.29 -7.47 -13.34
C GLU A 58 -34.77 -6.80 -12.05
N GLU A 59 -34.88 -7.56 -10.95
CA GLU A 59 -35.38 -7.04 -9.67
C GLU A 59 -34.32 -6.24 -8.89
N CYS A 60 -33.09 -6.79 -8.77
CA CYS A 60 -32.04 -6.18 -7.95
C CYS A 60 -30.93 -5.47 -8.76
N GLY A 61 -30.86 -5.68 -10.07
CA GLY A 61 -29.84 -5.11 -10.95
C GLY A 61 -28.44 -5.70 -10.75
N VAL A 62 -28.28 -6.78 -9.97
CA VAL A 62 -26.98 -7.42 -9.73
C VAL A 62 -26.59 -8.30 -10.92
N GLU A 63 -25.34 -8.18 -11.37
CA GLU A 63 -24.78 -9.01 -12.42
C GLU A 63 -24.46 -10.43 -11.94
N PHE A 64 -24.77 -11.42 -12.77
CA PHE A 64 -24.44 -12.83 -12.49
C PHE A 64 -22.99 -13.13 -12.91
N VAL A 65 -22.05 -12.76 -12.05
CA VAL A 65 -20.61 -12.93 -12.27
C VAL A 65 -19.95 -13.62 -11.09
N ASP A 66 -18.65 -13.91 -11.23
CA ASP A 66 -17.82 -14.41 -10.14
C ASP A 66 -17.67 -13.34 -9.03
N SER A 67 -17.78 -13.74 -7.76
CA SER A 67 -17.59 -12.84 -6.62
C SER A 67 -16.21 -12.19 -6.57
N ARG A 68 -15.21 -12.78 -7.24
CA ARG A 68 -13.87 -12.19 -7.43
C ARG A 68 -13.91 -10.77 -8.02
N ILE A 69 -14.97 -10.40 -8.74
CA ILE A 69 -15.11 -9.05 -9.31
C ILE A 69 -15.17 -7.94 -8.23
N ARG A 70 -15.59 -8.29 -7.00
CA ARG A 70 -15.63 -7.39 -5.83
C ARG A 70 -14.25 -6.90 -5.37
N ARG A 71 -13.18 -7.45 -5.93
CA ARG A 71 -11.79 -6.98 -5.74
C ARG A 71 -11.38 -5.88 -6.73
N TYR A 72 -12.11 -5.72 -7.83
CA TYR A 72 -11.69 -4.89 -8.96
C TYR A 72 -12.68 -3.76 -9.31
N LYS A 73 -13.99 -3.97 -9.08
CA LYS A 73 -15.02 -2.95 -9.33
C LYS A 73 -14.98 -1.83 -8.29
N MET A 74 -14.82 -0.61 -8.78
CA MET A 74 -14.82 0.61 -7.96
C MET A 74 -16.18 1.28 -8.01
N GLY A 75 -16.62 1.79 -6.86
CA GLY A 75 -17.73 2.73 -6.79
C GLY A 75 -17.23 4.17 -6.92
N TYR A 76 -18.15 5.11 -6.93
CA TYR A 76 -17.82 6.53 -6.75
C TYR A 76 -18.88 7.24 -5.90
N ILE A 77 -18.50 8.35 -5.30
CA ILE A 77 -19.39 9.28 -4.61
C ILE A 77 -19.38 10.57 -5.41
N LYS A 78 -20.55 11.04 -5.84
CA LYS A 78 -20.69 12.36 -6.45
C LYS A 78 -20.72 13.42 -5.36
N LEU A 79 -19.71 14.28 -5.34
CA LEU A 79 -19.62 15.34 -4.34
C LEU A 79 -20.56 16.48 -4.71
N ALA A 80 -21.26 17.02 -3.71
CA ALA A 80 -22.18 18.15 -3.87
C ALA A 80 -21.42 19.46 -4.14
N CYS A 81 -20.21 19.60 -3.60
CA CYS A 81 -19.28 20.67 -3.91
C CYS A 81 -17.93 20.09 -4.41
N PRO A 82 -17.18 20.81 -5.26
CA PRO A 82 -15.80 20.45 -5.58
C PRO A 82 -14.94 20.44 -4.31
N VAL A 83 -13.98 19.51 -4.23
CA VAL A 83 -13.10 19.34 -3.06
C VAL A 83 -11.66 19.24 -3.53
N THR A 84 -10.75 20.04 -2.96
CA THR A 84 -9.32 19.95 -3.30
C THR A 84 -8.73 18.64 -2.76
N HIS A 85 -7.88 17.98 -3.53
CA HIS A 85 -7.18 16.81 -3.03
C HIS A 85 -6.01 17.24 -2.14
N VAL A 86 -6.02 16.76 -0.89
CA VAL A 86 -5.13 17.23 0.18
C VAL A 86 -3.63 17.12 -0.13
N TRP A 87 -3.20 16.07 -0.84
CA TRP A 87 -1.81 15.93 -1.28
C TRP A 87 -1.32 17.07 -2.17
N TYR A 88 -2.15 17.61 -3.07
CA TYR A 88 -1.72 18.69 -3.96
C TYR A 88 -1.76 20.06 -3.30
N LEU A 89 -2.63 20.23 -2.28
CA LEU A 89 -2.76 21.47 -1.54
C LEU A 89 -1.73 21.57 -0.41
N LYS A 90 -1.68 20.57 0.49
CA LYS A 90 -1.00 20.65 1.80
C LYS A 90 0.41 20.07 1.84
N ARG A 91 0.73 19.03 1.04
CA ARG A 91 2.09 18.46 1.05
C ARG A 91 3.06 19.49 0.46
N LEU A 92 4.25 19.58 1.05
CA LEU A 92 5.27 20.52 0.63
C LEU A 92 6.26 19.86 -0.35
N PRO A 93 6.60 20.50 -1.47
CA PRO A 93 6.02 21.76 -1.97
C PRO A 93 4.60 21.57 -2.53
N SER A 94 3.73 22.55 -2.29
CA SER A 94 2.33 22.49 -2.75
C SER A 94 2.23 22.70 -4.25
N TYR A 95 1.65 21.74 -4.97
CA TYR A 95 1.51 21.77 -6.42
C TYR A 95 0.53 22.87 -6.86
N ILE A 96 -0.60 23.02 -6.16
CA ILE A 96 -1.59 24.06 -6.45
C ILE A 96 -0.99 25.46 -6.19
N ALA A 97 -0.29 25.63 -5.07
CA ALA A 97 0.36 26.90 -4.74
C ALA A 97 1.44 27.28 -5.76
N ASN A 98 2.26 26.31 -6.19
CA ASN A 98 3.29 26.53 -7.19
C ASN A 98 2.73 26.95 -8.54
N LEU A 99 1.63 26.32 -8.98
CA LEU A 99 1.04 26.62 -10.28
C LEU A 99 0.37 28.01 -10.30
N LEU A 100 -0.38 28.33 -9.25
CA LEU A 100 -1.11 29.60 -9.12
C LEU A 100 -0.23 30.78 -8.66
N ASP A 101 1.02 30.52 -8.24
CA ASP A 101 1.93 31.53 -7.68
C ASP A 101 1.33 32.34 -6.54
N LYS A 102 0.74 31.59 -5.59
CA LYS A 102 0.10 32.12 -4.39
C LYS A 102 0.71 31.49 -3.14
N PRO A 103 0.78 32.23 -2.02
CA PRO A 103 1.20 31.65 -0.76
C PRO A 103 0.19 30.59 -0.31
N LEU A 104 0.70 29.47 0.24
CA LEU A 104 -0.12 28.37 0.71
C LEU A 104 -1.21 28.81 1.71
N ARG A 105 -0.89 29.77 2.60
CA ARG A 105 -1.84 30.31 3.58
C ARG A 105 -3.08 30.96 2.94
N GLU A 106 -2.91 31.63 1.80
CA GLU A 106 -4.03 32.25 1.07
C GLU A 106 -4.95 31.16 0.48
N LEU A 107 -4.35 30.12 -0.12
CA LEU A 107 -5.11 29.00 -0.69
C LEU A 107 -5.80 28.15 0.39
N GLU A 108 -5.16 27.95 1.53
CA GLU A 108 -5.79 27.32 2.69
C GLU A 108 -6.94 28.17 3.24
N GLY A 109 -6.78 29.49 3.27
CA GLY A 109 -7.86 30.41 3.62
C GLY A 109 -9.06 30.29 2.67
N LEU A 110 -8.81 30.19 1.37
CA LEU A 110 -9.85 29.99 0.35
C LEU A 110 -10.62 28.66 0.54
N VAL A 111 -9.92 27.59 0.90
CA VAL A 111 -10.50 26.24 1.04
C VAL A 111 -11.19 26.02 2.39
N TYR A 112 -10.63 26.55 3.49
CA TYR A 112 -11.05 26.22 4.85
C TYR A 112 -11.63 27.38 5.67
N CYS A 113 -11.52 28.64 5.21
CA CYS A 113 -12.03 29.81 5.93
C CYS A 113 -13.28 30.42 5.27
N ASP A 114 -14.07 31.13 6.07
CA ASP A 114 -15.47 31.47 5.75
C ASP A 114 -15.63 32.62 4.72
N PHE A 115 -14.59 33.44 4.48
CA PHE A 115 -14.66 34.51 3.48
C PHE A 115 -13.30 34.77 2.81
N SER A 116 -13.30 34.71 1.49
CA SER A 116 -12.24 35.27 0.65
C SER A 116 -12.91 35.91 -0.57
N PHE A 117 -12.61 37.18 -0.82
CA PHE A 117 -13.11 37.86 -2.00
C PHE A 117 -12.42 37.27 -3.22
N ALA A 118 -13.21 36.89 -4.23
CA ALA A 118 -12.64 36.55 -5.50
C ALA A 118 -11.94 37.79 -6.04
N ARG A 119 -10.71 37.63 -6.54
CA ARG A 119 -10.30 38.53 -7.64
C ARG A 119 -11.28 38.29 -8.79
N SER A 120 -11.53 39.32 -9.60
CA SER A 120 -12.33 39.26 -10.83
C SER A 120 -12.15 37.92 -11.56
N ILE A 121 -13.09 36.98 -11.33
CA ILE A 121 -13.06 35.63 -11.92
C ILE A 121 -13.78 35.59 -13.27
N ALA A 122 -14.27 36.71 -13.75
CA ALA A 122 -14.75 36.79 -15.11
C ALA A 122 -14.58 38.19 -15.63
N LYS A 123 -14.68 38.30 -16.95
CA LYS A 123 -14.84 39.50 -17.80
C LYS A 123 -16.04 40.40 -17.42
N LYS A 124 -16.44 40.42 -16.14
CA LYS A 124 -17.47 41.26 -15.53
C LYS A 124 -16.76 42.34 -14.68
N PRO A 125 -17.10 43.62 -14.84
CA PRO A 125 -16.53 44.68 -14.03
C PRO A 125 -16.93 44.48 -12.56
N THR A 126 -15.96 44.61 -11.65
CA THR A 126 -16.15 44.56 -10.19
C THR A 126 -16.91 45.83 -9.75
N PHE A 127 -17.99 45.69 -9.00
CA PHE A 127 -18.77 46.79 -8.42
C PHE A 127 -17.95 47.58 -7.41
N LEU A 128 -17.12 46.88 -6.64
CA LEU A 128 -16.18 47.48 -5.71
C LEU A 128 -14.78 47.08 -6.18
N ARG A 129 -13.93 48.05 -6.56
CA ARG A 129 -12.50 47.82 -6.83
C ARG A 129 -11.72 47.42 -5.56
N LEU A 130 -12.35 46.70 -4.63
CA LEU A 130 -11.72 46.17 -3.43
C LEU A 130 -10.70 45.10 -3.85
N ARG A 131 -9.42 45.38 -3.60
CA ARG A 131 -8.31 44.47 -3.81
C ARG A 131 -7.73 44.11 -2.44
N GLY A 132 -7.66 42.82 -2.13
CA GLY A 132 -6.92 42.31 -0.96
C GLY A 132 -7.55 41.07 -0.33
N SER A 133 -6.71 40.22 0.26
CA SER A 133 -7.10 39.29 1.32
C SER A 133 -7.22 40.08 2.61
N PHE A 134 -8.43 40.18 3.19
CA PHE A 134 -8.58 40.78 4.50
C PHE A 134 -8.14 39.75 5.55
N GLU A 135 -6.89 39.83 5.98
CA GLU A 135 -6.39 39.08 7.14
C GLU A 135 -6.89 39.77 8.42
N TYR A 136 -8.13 39.58 8.87
CA TYR A 136 -8.47 39.86 10.27
C TYR A 136 -9.68 39.06 10.75
N GLU A 137 -9.63 38.73 12.04
CA GLU A 137 -10.56 37.96 12.86
C GLU A 137 -12.03 37.98 12.40
N ILE A 138 -12.58 36.76 12.31
CA ILE A 138 -13.89 36.31 11.82
C ILE A 138 -15.12 37.07 12.42
N GLN A 139 -14.94 38.01 13.35
CA GLN A 139 -16.04 38.67 14.06
C GLN A 139 -16.59 39.96 13.43
N SER A 140 -15.83 40.75 12.64
CA SER A 140 -16.31 42.10 12.28
C SER A 140 -17.17 42.17 11.00
N TRP A 141 -17.01 41.24 10.05
CA TRP A 141 -17.65 41.35 8.73
C TRP A 141 -19.12 40.91 8.71
N LYS A 142 -19.50 40.07 9.69
CA LYS A 142 -20.87 39.59 9.92
C LYS A 142 -21.87 40.72 10.11
N TYR A 143 -21.40 41.86 10.62
CA TYR A 143 -22.22 43.05 10.84
C TYR A 143 -21.96 44.12 9.78
N SER A 144 -20.72 44.29 9.30
CA SER A 144 -20.39 45.44 8.46
C SER A 144 -20.91 45.37 7.03
N ILE A 145 -20.84 44.24 6.33
CA ILE A 145 -21.16 44.19 4.88
C ILE A 145 -22.66 44.09 4.57
N PRO A 146 -23.46 43.27 5.29
CA PRO A 146 -24.90 43.21 5.07
C PRO A 146 -25.60 44.56 5.32
N LEU A 147 -24.99 45.45 6.11
CA LEU A 147 -25.47 46.81 6.36
C LEU A 147 -25.42 47.72 5.12
N PHE A 148 -24.58 47.43 4.12
CA PHE A 148 -24.41 48.25 2.91
C PHE A 148 -25.21 47.75 1.70
N PHE A 149 -25.85 46.59 1.79
CA PHE A 149 -26.59 45.98 0.68
C PHE A 149 -27.99 45.53 1.13
N THR A 150 -29.00 45.69 0.27
CA THR A 150 -30.27 44.96 0.47
C THR A 150 -29.99 43.46 0.42
N THR A 151 -30.81 42.62 1.08
CA THR A 151 -30.66 41.14 1.06
C THR A 151 -30.46 40.60 -0.36
N GLN A 152 -31.23 41.12 -1.33
CA GLN A 152 -31.13 40.77 -2.75
C GLN A 152 -29.88 41.35 -3.43
N GLY A 153 -29.45 42.57 -3.08
CA GLY A 153 -28.23 43.19 -3.58
C GLY A 153 -26.96 42.47 -3.10
N PHE A 154 -26.98 41.98 -1.86
CA PHE A 154 -25.89 41.22 -1.27
C PHE A 154 -25.76 39.83 -1.91
N GLU A 155 -26.88 39.15 -2.18
CA GLU A 155 -26.87 37.88 -2.93
C GLU A 155 -26.33 38.06 -4.35
N THR A 156 -26.72 39.14 -5.02
CA THR A 156 -26.25 39.44 -6.39
C THR A 156 -24.75 39.76 -6.41
N PHE A 157 -24.25 40.47 -5.39
CA PHE A 157 -22.83 40.75 -5.19
C PHE A 157 -22.04 39.49 -4.86
N ARG A 158 -22.52 38.68 -3.91
CA ARG A 158 -21.91 37.40 -3.50
C ARG A 158 -21.76 36.45 -4.68
N ASN A 159 -22.83 36.23 -5.45
CA ASN A 159 -22.81 35.33 -6.61
C ASN A 159 -21.94 35.85 -7.79
N ARG A 160 -21.53 37.12 -7.77
CA ARG A 160 -20.68 37.73 -8.79
C ARG A 160 -19.21 37.85 -8.39
N GLU A 161 -18.92 38.12 -7.11
CA GLU A 161 -17.58 38.55 -6.66
C GLU A 161 -17.00 37.71 -5.50
N ILE A 162 -17.75 36.75 -4.96
CA ILE A 162 -17.27 35.87 -3.90
C ILE A 162 -17.34 34.43 -4.40
N SER A 163 -16.22 33.96 -4.93
CA SER A 163 -15.97 32.55 -5.21
C SER A 163 -15.35 31.95 -3.96
N THR A 164 -16.00 30.97 -3.36
CA THR A 164 -15.55 30.36 -2.12
C THR A 164 -15.18 28.89 -2.31
N GLY A 165 -14.34 28.38 -1.42
CA GLY A 165 -13.99 26.97 -1.36
C GLY A 165 -13.10 26.49 -2.51
N ALA A 166 -13.07 25.16 -2.66
CA ALA A 166 -12.28 24.50 -3.70
C ALA A 166 -12.82 24.74 -5.12
N GLY A 167 -14.07 25.17 -5.28
CA GLY A 167 -14.63 25.60 -6.56
C GLY A 167 -13.88 26.77 -7.18
N ALA A 168 -13.55 27.78 -6.35
CA ALA A 168 -12.76 28.94 -6.79
C ALA A 168 -11.36 28.56 -7.27
N ILE A 169 -10.73 27.60 -6.59
CA ILE A 169 -9.42 27.07 -7.00
C ILE A 169 -9.53 26.35 -8.34
N ARG A 170 -10.59 25.56 -8.54
CA ARG A 170 -10.82 24.86 -9.79
C ARG A 170 -10.98 25.84 -10.96
N GLU A 171 -11.75 26.91 -10.79
CA GLU A 171 -11.93 27.95 -11.80
C GLU A 171 -10.59 28.64 -12.13
N GLN A 172 -9.80 29.02 -11.11
CA GLN A 172 -8.47 29.60 -11.32
C GLN A 172 -7.51 28.66 -12.08
N LEU A 173 -7.59 27.35 -11.82
CA LEU A 173 -6.79 26.34 -12.51
C LEU A 173 -7.29 26.10 -13.95
N ALA A 174 -8.59 26.22 -14.20
CA ALA A 174 -9.18 26.06 -15.52
C ALA A 174 -8.88 27.25 -16.44
N ASP A 175 -8.86 28.47 -15.90
CA ASP A 175 -8.52 29.70 -16.63
C ASP A 175 -7.02 29.84 -16.94
N SER A 176 -6.18 29.02 -16.30
CA SER A 176 -4.72 29.11 -16.39
C SER A 176 -4.17 28.47 -17.68
N ASP A 177 -3.64 29.29 -18.60
CA ASP A 177 -2.88 28.79 -19.75
C ASP A 177 -1.44 28.39 -19.34
N LEU A 178 -1.16 27.09 -19.38
CA LEU A 178 0.13 26.50 -19.01
C LEU A 178 1.31 27.01 -19.86
N ARG A 179 1.08 27.38 -21.13
CA ARG A 179 2.13 27.89 -22.02
C ARG A 179 2.53 29.29 -21.59
N ILE A 180 1.53 30.16 -21.36
CA ILE A 180 1.74 31.51 -20.86
C ILE A 180 2.44 31.49 -19.49
N ILE A 181 2.03 30.59 -18.59
CA ILE A 181 2.72 30.43 -17.29
C ILE A 181 4.18 30.05 -17.48
N THR A 182 4.47 29.13 -18.40
CA THR A 182 5.84 28.68 -18.68
C THR A 182 6.69 29.82 -19.24
N ASP A 183 6.17 30.54 -20.23
CA ASP A 183 6.88 31.64 -20.89
C ASP A 183 7.13 32.81 -19.92
N ASN A 184 6.10 33.23 -19.16
CA ASN A 184 6.24 34.28 -18.15
C ASN A 184 7.25 33.88 -17.06
N SER A 185 7.18 32.65 -16.56
CA SER A 185 8.13 32.17 -15.53
C SER A 185 9.56 32.10 -16.07
N LEU A 186 9.74 31.78 -17.35
CA LEU A 186 11.05 31.75 -18.00
C LEU A 186 11.64 33.16 -18.17
N VAL A 187 10.80 34.15 -18.51
CA VAL A 187 11.22 35.56 -18.58
C VAL A 187 11.64 36.05 -17.20
N GLU A 188 10.79 35.88 -16.18
CA GLU A 188 11.10 36.28 -14.81
C GLU A 188 12.39 35.61 -14.29
N TRP A 189 12.60 34.34 -14.62
CA TRP A 189 13.82 33.65 -14.19
C TRP A 189 15.09 34.18 -14.86
N LYS A 190 15.00 34.65 -16.12
CA LYS A 190 16.12 35.30 -16.82
C LYS A 190 16.40 36.68 -16.23
N GLU A 191 15.38 37.47 -15.94
CA GLU A 191 15.55 38.79 -15.29
C GLU A 191 16.26 38.64 -13.95
N LEU A 192 15.83 37.69 -13.11
CA LEU A 192 16.47 37.41 -11.83
C LEU A 192 17.91 36.89 -11.97
N ARG A 193 18.29 36.30 -13.11
CA ARG A 193 19.68 35.87 -13.38
C ARG A 193 20.59 37.07 -13.59
N ASP A 194 20.08 38.09 -14.27
CA ASP A 194 20.85 39.28 -14.64
C ASP A 194 20.96 40.28 -13.47
N GLU A 195 20.14 40.13 -12.42
CA GLU A 195 20.35 40.77 -11.12
C GLU A 195 21.61 40.19 -10.42
N GLU A 196 22.71 40.96 -10.46
CA GLU A 196 23.92 40.66 -9.69
C GLU A 196 23.66 40.72 -8.18
N SER A 197 24.44 39.96 -7.39
CA SER A 197 24.33 39.88 -5.93
C SER A 197 24.43 41.26 -5.30
N ALA A 198 23.30 41.82 -4.86
CA ALA A 198 23.31 42.88 -3.86
C ALA A 198 23.97 42.25 -2.63
N GLY A 199 25.09 42.79 -2.13
CA GLY A 199 25.96 42.15 -1.12
C GLY A 199 25.33 41.82 0.26
N ASN A 200 24.01 41.73 0.37
CA ASN A 200 23.20 41.27 1.49
C ASN A 200 22.79 39.79 1.33
N GLU A 201 23.28 38.91 2.21
CA GLU A 201 22.96 37.46 2.19
C GLU A 201 21.45 37.14 2.21
N TRP A 202 20.63 38.00 2.83
CA TRP A 202 19.18 37.82 2.91
C TRP A 202 18.48 38.04 1.56
N GLU A 203 18.93 39.01 0.78
CA GLU A 203 18.37 39.31 -0.55
C GLU A 203 18.76 38.23 -1.54
N ASP A 204 20.03 37.80 -1.54
CA ASP A 204 20.51 36.67 -2.34
C ASP A 204 19.72 35.38 -2.04
N LYS A 205 19.43 35.11 -0.76
CA LYS A 205 18.62 33.95 -0.36
C LYS A 205 17.17 34.06 -0.84
N LYS A 206 16.60 35.27 -0.87
CA LYS A 206 15.24 35.53 -1.39
C LYS A 206 15.19 35.32 -2.90
N ILE A 207 16.16 35.88 -3.64
CA ILE A 207 16.29 35.71 -5.09
C ILE A 207 16.47 34.23 -5.43
N ARG A 208 17.34 33.51 -4.70
CA ARG A 208 17.55 32.07 -4.88
C ARG A 208 16.27 31.26 -4.68
N ARG A 209 15.52 31.53 -3.60
CA ARG A 209 14.22 30.88 -3.35
C ARG A 209 13.21 31.15 -4.47
N ARG A 210 13.19 32.36 -5.02
CA ARG A 210 12.31 32.71 -6.15
C ARG A 210 12.74 31.99 -7.43
N LYS A 211 14.05 31.92 -7.72
CA LYS A 211 14.59 31.12 -8.84
C LYS A 211 14.21 29.65 -8.72
N ASP A 212 14.41 29.03 -7.56
CA ASP A 212 14.06 27.62 -7.30
C ASP A 212 12.55 27.38 -7.40
N PHE A 213 11.74 28.36 -7.00
CA PHE A 213 10.29 28.32 -7.18
C PHE A 213 9.90 28.34 -8.67
N LEU A 214 10.46 29.26 -9.46
CA LEU A 214 10.16 29.38 -10.89
C LEU A 214 10.57 28.12 -11.66
N VAL A 215 11.73 27.53 -11.34
CA VAL A 215 12.18 26.25 -11.93
C VAL A 215 11.14 25.16 -11.66
N ARG A 216 10.71 24.98 -10.40
CA ARG A 216 9.67 24.01 -10.04
C ARG A 216 8.34 24.28 -10.75
N ARG A 217 7.92 25.54 -10.86
CA ARG A 217 6.69 25.93 -11.57
C ARG A 217 6.76 25.60 -13.06
N ILE A 218 7.88 25.90 -13.71
CA ILE A 218 8.13 25.57 -15.13
C ILE A 218 8.14 24.06 -15.34
N GLU A 219 8.81 23.31 -14.46
CA GLU A 219 8.85 21.84 -14.53
C GLU A 219 7.44 21.25 -14.41
N LEU A 220 6.65 21.71 -13.43
CA LEU A 220 5.27 21.26 -13.26
C LEU A 220 4.39 21.56 -14.47
N ALA A 221 4.44 22.79 -15.01
CA ALA A 221 3.68 23.15 -16.20
C ALA A 221 4.10 22.30 -17.42
N LYS A 222 5.41 22.07 -17.62
CA LYS A 222 5.92 21.18 -18.66
C LYS A 222 5.43 19.75 -18.48
N HIS A 223 5.35 19.24 -17.25
CA HIS A 223 4.83 17.90 -16.99
C HIS A 223 3.36 17.78 -17.39
N PHE A 224 2.50 18.74 -17.02
CA PHE A 224 1.09 18.74 -17.43
C PHE A 224 0.91 18.82 -18.96
N ILE A 225 1.73 19.64 -19.64
CA ILE A 225 1.70 19.74 -21.12
C ILE A 225 2.13 18.40 -21.76
N ARG A 226 3.18 17.75 -21.22
CA ARG A 226 3.67 16.47 -21.75
C ARG A 226 2.68 15.33 -21.54
N THR A 227 2.00 15.29 -20.40
CA THR A 227 1.03 14.22 -20.07
C THR A 227 -0.37 14.50 -20.61
N ASN A 228 -0.62 15.71 -21.14
CA ASN A 228 -1.94 16.16 -21.59
C ASN A 228 -3.02 15.98 -20.51
N VAL A 229 -2.69 16.39 -19.28
CA VAL A 229 -3.60 16.32 -18.12
C VAL A 229 -3.97 17.72 -17.68
N ASP A 230 -5.26 17.93 -17.42
CA ASP A 230 -5.77 19.21 -16.97
C ASP A 230 -5.47 19.46 -15.48
N PRO A 231 -4.92 20.62 -15.10
CA PRO A 231 -4.64 20.95 -13.69
C PRO A 231 -5.88 20.97 -12.81
N GLU A 232 -7.07 21.23 -13.37
CA GLU A 232 -8.34 21.25 -12.64
C GLU A 232 -8.65 19.92 -11.94
N ARG A 233 -8.06 18.80 -12.40
CA ARG A 233 -8.26 17.46 -11.83
C ARG A 233 -7.62 17.28 -10.45
N MET A 234 -6.82 18.24 -9.98
CA MET A 234 -6.40 18.32 -8.58
C MET A 234 -7.58 18.65 -7.63
N VAL A 235 -8.69 19.13 -8.19
CA VAL A 235 -9.97 19.32 -7.49
C VAL A 235 -10.94 18.22 -7.91
N LEU A 236 -11.42 17.46 -6.92
CA LEU A 236 -12.29 16.31 -7.10
C LEU A 236 -13.76 16.75 -7.08
N CYS A 237 -14.52 16.35 -8.10
CA CYS A 237 -15.99 16.36 -8.07
C CYS A 237 -16.56 14.94 -7.90
N LEU A 238 -15.77 13.93 -8.24
CA LEU A 238 -16.11 12.52 -8.10
C LEU A 238 -15.03 11.87 -7.23
N LEU A 239 -15.44 11.30 -6.10
CA LEU A 239 -14.55 10.60 -5.19
C LEU A 239 -14.66 9.09 -5.43
N PRO A 240 -13.59 8.40 -5.88
CA PRO A 240 -13.64 6.96 -6.05
C PRO A 240 -13.77 6.23 -4.71
N VAL A 241 -14.52 5.13 -4.71
CA VAL A 241 -14.70 4.24 -3.57
C VAL A 241 -13.99 2.93 -3.83
N LEU A 242 -13.08 2.54 -2.92
CA LEU A 242 -12.34 1.30 -3.04
C LEU A 242 -13.28 0.07 -3.09
N PRO A 243 -12.88 -0.99 -3.82
CA PRO A 243 -13.60 -2.25 -3.83
C PRO A 243 -13.77 -2.82 -2.41
N PRO A 244 -14.93 -3.42 -2.06
CA PRO A 244 -15.23 -3.90 -0.71
C PRO A 244 -14.22 -4.88 -0.13
N GLU A 245 -13.64 -5.75 -0.95
CA GLU A 245 -12.67 -6.77 -0.51
C GLU A 245 -11.36 -6.17 0.00
N LEU A 246 -11.02 -4.93 -0.40
CA LEU A 246 -9.85 -4.22 0.12
C LEU A 246 -10.15 -3.52 1.46
N ARG A 247 -11.42 -3.46 1.87
CA ARG A 247 -11.92 -2.84 3.10
C ARG A 247 -12.98 -3.72 3.77
N PRO A 248 -12.63 -4.97 4.13
CA PRO A 248 -13.61 -5.97 4.57
C PRO A 248 -14.30 -5.60 5.88
N ILE A 249 -15.48 -6.17 6.07
CA ILE A 249 -16.18 -6.25 7.35
C ILE A 249 -16.23 -7.73 7.70
N ILE A 250 -15.68 -8.08 8.87
CA ILE A 250 -15.54 -9.46 9.32
C ILE A 250 -16.35 -9.60 10.60
N GLN A 251 -17.16 -10.64 10.66
CA GLN A 251 -17.84 -11.04 11.88
C GLN A 251 -16.90 -11.94 12.69
N ILE A 252 -16.63 -11.56 13.93
CA ILE A 252 -15.86 -12.37 14.87
C ILE A 252 -16.82 -13.23 15.68
N ASP A 253 -16.34 -14.40 16.11
CA ASP A 253 -17.02 -15.29 17.04
C ASP A 253 -17.51 -14.48 18.27
N GLY A 254 -18.82 -14.52 18.52
CA GLY A 254 -19.49 -13.64 19.49
C GLY A 254 -20.33 -12.51 18.89
N GLY A 255 -20.49 -12.47 17.55
CA GLY A 255 -21.43 -11.56 16.88
C GLY A 255 -20.94 -10.11 16.73
N LYS A 256 -19.72 -9.81 17.20
CA LYS A 256 -19.09 -8.49 17.02
C LYS A 256 -18.62 -8.35 15.57
N LEU A 257 -19.06 -7.28 14.92
CA LEU A 257 -18.57 -6.89 13.59
C LEU A 257 -17.31 -6.03 13.73
N MET A 258 -16.23 -6.43 13.08
CA MET A 258 -15.05 -5.59 12.88
C MET A 258 -15.05 -5.05 11.46
N SER A 259 -14.93 -3.74 11.33
CA SER A 259 -14.83 -3.06 10.04
C SER A 259 -13.44 -2.45 9.88
N SER A 260 -12.97 -2.38 8.63
CA SER A 260 -11.85 -1.51 8.28
C SER A 260 -12.15 -0.04 8.60
N ASP A 261 -11.14 0.69 9.11
CA ASP A 261 -11.18 2.12 9.43
C ASP A 261 -11.62 2.97 8.23
N ILE A 262 -11.22 2.57 7.01
CA ILE A 262 -11.55 3.24 5.74
C ILE A 262 -13.07 3.33 5.55
N ASN A 263 -13.83 2.30 5.97
CA ASN A 263 -15.28 2.32 5.82
C ASN A 263 -15.89 3.44 6.67
N GLU A 264 -15.38 3.68 7.89
CA GLU A 264 -15.91 4.75 8.75
C GLU A 264 -15.60 6.14 8.18
N LEU A 265 -14.42 6.31 7.59
CA LEU A 265 -14.05 7.54 6.88
C LEU A 265 -14.97 7.78 5.66
N TYR A 266 -15.25 6.75 4.86
CA TYR A 266 -16.23 6.86 3.76
C TYR A 266 -17.65 7.20 4.25
N ARG A 267 -18.11 6.57 5.35
CA ARG A 267 -19.43 6.86 5.94
C ARG A 267 -19.56 8.33 6.31
N ARG A 268 -18.50 8.91 6.89
CA ARG A 268 -18.46 10.32 7.24
C ARG A 268 -18.54 11.22 6.01
N VAL A 269 -17.79 10.92 4.95
CA VAL A 269 -17.86 11.67 3.69
C VAL A 269 -19.28 11.64 3.11
N ILE A 270 -19.89 10.46 2.99
CA ILE A 270 -21.25 10.31 2.46
C ILE A 270 -22.26 11.07 3.32
N TYR A 271 -22.16 10.96 4.65
CA TYR A 271 -23.06 11.64 5.58
C TYR A 271 -23.00 13.17 5.44
N ARG A 272 -21.80 13.75 5.37
CA ARG A 272 -21.61 15.20 5.18
C ARG A 272 -22.07 15.65 3.80
N ASN A 273 -21.78 14.86 2.77
CA ASN A 273 -22.19 15.15 1.40
C ASN A 273 -23.71 15.14 1.23
N ASN A 274 -24.40 14.16 1.82
CA ASN A 274 -25.86 14.08 1.78
C ASN A 274 -26.48 15.25 2.56
N THR A 275 -25.93 15.59 3.73
CA THR A 275 -26.38 16.75 4.51
C THR A 275 -26.29 18.05 3.71
N LEU A 276 -25.19 18.25 2.99
CA LEU A 276 -25.02 19.40 2.09
C LEU A 276 -26.02 19.35 0.92
N THR A 277 -26.22 18.17 0.33
CA THR A 277 -27.17 17.98 -0.78
C THR A 277 -28.61 18.28 -0.35
N ASP A 278 -29.03 17.80 0.83
CA ASP A 278 -30.36 18.04 1.39
C ASP A 278 -30.57 19.53 1.72
N LEU A 279 -29.52 20.18 2.21
CA LEU A 279 -29.51 21.63 2.49
C LEU A 279 -29.69 22.44 1.19
N LEU A 280 -29.01 22.05 0.10
CA LEU A 280 -29.13 22.66 -1.23
C LEU A 280 -30.47 22.32 -1.94
N ALA A 281 -31.11 21.20 -1.59
CA ALA A 281 -32.44 20.87 -2.12
C ALA A 281 -33.56 21.65 -1.43
N THR A 282 -33.40 21.90 -0.13
CA THR A 282 -34.37 22.64 0.70
C THR A 282 -34.28 24.17 0.48
N SER A 283 -33.21 24.64 -0.16
CA SER A 283 -32.81 26.06 -0.22
C SER A 283 -33.57 26.90 -1.27
N ARG A 284 -34.67 27.52 -0.87
CA ARG A 284 -35.03 28.87 -1.36
C ARG A 284 -34.66 29.99 -0.37
N SER A 285 -34.23 29.67 0.85
CA SER A 285 -34.02 30.65 1.94
C SER A 285 -32.84 30.34 2.88
N THR A 286 -31.94 29.41 2.53
CA THR A 286 -30.83 29.05 3.41
C THR A 286 -29.71 30.09 3.36
N PRO A 287 -29.22 30.60 4.52
CA PRO A 287 -28.07 31.50 4.55
C PRO A 287 -26.82 30.87 3.93
N GLY A 288 -26.16 31.58 3.01
CA GLY A 288 -24.92 31.11 2.36
C GLY A 288 -23.78 30.76 3.33
N GLU A 289 -23.74 31.37 4.52
CA GLU A 289 -22.76 31.03 5.57
C GLU A 289 -22.91 29.57 6.04
N LEU A 290 -24.13 29.06 6.14
CA LEU A 290 -24.37 27.67 6.54
C LEU A 290 -23.92 26.70 5.45
N VAL A 291 -24.10 27.07 4.18
CA VAL A 291 -23.60 26.28 3.03
C VAL A 291 -22.08 26.18 3.11
N MET A 292 -21.39 27.32 3.32
CA MET A 292 -19.93 27.35 3.46
C MET A 292 -19.40 26.48 4.58
N CYS A 293 -20.05 26.54 5.75
CA CYS A 293 -19.71 25.68 6.88
C CYS A 293 -19.86 24.19 6.52
N GLN A 294 -20.90 23.80 5.78
CA GLN A 294 -21.08 22.41 5.34
C GLN A 294 -20.07 22.00 4.26
N GLU A 295 -19.76 22.86 3.29
CA GLU A 295 -18.73 22.60 2.28
C GLU A 295 -17.36 22.34 2.91
N LYS A 296 -17.00 23.14 3.92
CA LYS A 296 -15.79 22.93 4.73
C LYS A 296 -15.78 21.57 5.42
N LEU A 297 -16.90 21.16 6.02
CA LEU A 297 -16.99 19.85 6.67
C LEU A 297 -16.87 18.68 5.67
N VAL A 298 -17.33 18.86 4.43
CA VAL A 298 -17.13 17.88 3.35
C VAL A 298 -15.65 17.83 2.95
N GLN A 299 -15.01 18.98 2.74
CA GLN A 299 -13.57 19.06 2.46
C GLN A 299 -12.75 18.39 3.57
N GLU A 300 -13.05 18.67 4.84
CA GLU A 300 -12.40 18.06 6.00
C GLU A 300 -12.59 16.53 6.03
N ALA A 301 -13.78 16.03 5.71
CA ALA A 301 -14.03 14.59 5.68
C ALA A 301 -13.26 13.88 4.55
N VAL A 302 -13.08 14.54 3.41
CA VAL A 302 -12.28 13.99 2.30
C VAL A 302 -10.79 14.07 2.62
N ASP A 303 -10.33 15.13 3.28
CA ASP A 303 -8.95 15.26 3.73
C ASP A 303 -8.59 14.13 4.71
N THR A 304 -9.44 13.86 5.71
CA THR A 304 -9.19 12.77 6.68
C THR A 304 -9.23 11.38 6.02
N LEU A 305 -10.02 11.19 4.96
CA LEU A 305 -10.02 9.96 4.19
C LEU A 305 -8.68 9.71 3.49
N PHE A 306 -8.10 10.75 2.87
CA PHE A 306 -6.83 10.63 2.16
C PHE A 306 -5.61 10.62 3.09
N ASP A 307 -5.56 11.53 4.06
CA ASP A 307 -4.40 11.73 4.94
C ASP A 307 -4.87 12.22 6.33
N ASN A 308 -5.10 11.26 7.24
CA ASN A 308 -5.63 11.56 8.57
C ASN A 308 -4.50 12.05 9.50
N GLY A 309 -4.34 13.37 9.57
CA GLY A 309 -3.36 14.00 10.46
C GLY A 309 -2.58 15.13 9.81
N ILE A 310 -2.67 15.27 8.48
CA ILE A 310 -2.06 16.40 7.77
C ILE A 310 -2.59 17.76 8.24
N ARG A 311 -3.83 17.79 8.78
CA ARG A 311 -4.45 18.98 9.35
C ARG A 311 -4.76 18.81 10.84
N GLY A 312 -3.78 19.16 11.67
CA GLY A 312 -3.99 19.28 13.11
C GLY A 312 -4.23 17.93 13.80
N GLN A 313 -5.25 17.87 14.67
CA GLN A 313 -5.52 16.66 15.44
C GLN A 313 -6.16 15.57 14.57
N PRO A 314 -5.57 14.36 14.51
CA PRO A 314 -6.11 13.27 13.71
C PRO A 314 -7.42 12.76 14.30
N MET A 315 -8.31 12.28 13.43
CA MET A 315 -9.58 11.70 13.85
C MET A 315 -9.35 10.36 14.55
N ARG A 316 -10.02 10.17 15.68
CA ARG A 316 -9.92 8.98 16.54
C ARG A 316 -11.27 8.30 16.70
N ASP A 317 -11.22 7.01 16.99
CA ASP A 317 -12.38 6.20 17.36
C ASP A 317 -12.82 6.47 18.81
N GLY A 318 -13.91 5.81 19.24
CA GLY A 318 -14.40 5.89 20.63
C GLY A 318 -13.44 5.32 21.68
N HIS A 319 -12.43 4.54 21.26
CA HIS A 319 -11.36 4.01 22.09
C HIS A 319 -10.06 4.82 21.99
N ASN A 320 -10.12 6.06 21.44
CA ASN A 320 -9.01 6.97 21.27
C ASN A 320 -7.90 6.48 20.32
N LYS A 321 -8.17 5.47 19.49
CA LYS A 321 -7.29 4.99 18.43
C LYS A 321 -7.49 5.82 17.16
N VAL A 322 -6.40 6.25 16.53
CA VAL A 322 -6.44 7.00 15.27
C VAL A 322 -6.89 6.10 14.12
N TYR A 323 -7.85 6.56 13.32
CA TYR A 323 -8.27 5.85 12.11
C TYR A 323 -7.16 5.87 11.05
N LYS A 324 -6.85 4.72 10.46
CA LYS A 324 -5.90 4.64 9.33
C LYS A 324 -6.52 5.20 8.04
N SER A 325 -5.88 6.22 7.45
CA SER A 325 -6.25 6.82 6.16
C SER A 325 -5.65 6.09 4.96
N PHE A 326 -5.93 6.53 3.72
CA PHE A 326 -5.29 5.94 2.55
C PHE A 326 -3.77 6.08 2.54
N SER A 327 -3.25 7.24 2.97
CA SER A 327 -1.81 7.46 3.07
C SER A 327 -1.19 6.47 4.05
N ASP A 328 -1.81 6.24 5.22
CA ASP A 328 -1.30 5.30 6.24
C ASP A 328 -1.31 3.84 5.80
N VAL A 329 -2.24 3.46 4.91
CA VAL A 329 -2.31 2.10 4.35
C VAL A 329 -1.18 1.86 3.35
N ILE A 330 -0.68 2.91 2.72
CA ILE A 330 0.37 2.84 1.71
C ILE A 330 1.76 3.00 2.34
N GLU A 331 1.91 4.00 3.21
CA GLU A 331 3.17 4.41 3.83
C GLU A 331 3.48 3.61 5.11
N GLY A 332 4.72 3.70 5.58
CA GLY A 332 5.14 3.07 6.84
C GLY A 332 5.61 1.62 6.72
N LYS A 333 6.03 1.04 7.87
CA LYS A 333 6.54 -0.34 7.95
C LYS A 333 5.43 -1.38 7.75
N GLU A 334 4.26 -1.12 8.31
CA GLU A 334 3.01 -1.89 8.11
C GLU A 334 2.25 -1.46 6.85
N GLY A 335 2.86 -0.57 6.03
CA GLY A 335 2.27 -0.12 4.79
C GLY A 335 2.33 -1.21 3.72
N ARG A 336 1.40 -1.15 2.76
CA ARG A 336 1.30 -2.17 1.69
C ARG A 336 2.61 -2.41 0.94
N PHE A 337 3.38 -1.37 0.64
CA PHE A 337 4.63 -1.53 -0.11
C PHE A 337 5.66 -2.38 0.64
N ARG A 338 5.87 -2.12 1.93
CA ARG A 338 6.92 -2.80 2.70
C ARG A 338 6.47 -4.16 3.20
N GLU A 339 5.26 -4.26 3.70
CA GLU A 339 4.77 -5.49 4.34
C GLU A 339 4.26 -6.52 3.32
N THR A 340 3.65 -6.08 2.21
CA THR A 340 2.94 -6.98 1.29
C THR A 340 3.51 -7.07 -0.12
N LEU A 341 4.28 -6.08 -0.58
CA LEU A 341 4.91 -6.13 -1.91
C LEU A 341 6.37 -6.59 -1.83
N LEU A 342 7.19 -5.97 -0.99
CA LEU A 342 8.60 -6.32 -0.82
C LEU A 342 8.80 -7.62 -0.02
N GLY A 343 7.95 -7.86 0.96
CA GLY A 343 7.87 -9.12 1.71
C GLY A 343 6.50 -9.75 1.53
N LYS A 344 6.43 -11.08 1.48
CA LYS A 344 5.17 -11.84 1.49
C LYS A 344 5.33 -13.09 2.32
N ARG A 345 4.21 -13.55 2.89
CA ARG A 345 4.13 -14.93 3.38
C ARG A 345 4.08 -15.85 2.17
N VAL A 346 4.81 -16.96 2.26
CA VAL A 346 4.96 -17.91 1.15
C VAL A 346 4.54 -19.30 1.60
N ASP A 347 3.86 -20.01 0.70
CA ASP A 347 3.56 -21.43 0.86
C ASP A 347 4.84 -22.26 0.73
N TYR A 348 4.76 -23.57 1.01
CA TYR A 348 5.92 -24.48 0.98
C TYR A 348 7.09 -23.99 1.84
N SER A 349 6.75 -23.46 3.01
CA SER A 349 7.71 -23.01 4.01
C SER A 349 7.41 -23.57 5.40
N GLY A 350 8.47 -23.75 6.19
CA GLY A 350 8.40 -24.26 7.55
C GLY A 350 9.38 -23.52 8.46
N ARG A 351 9.26 -23.69 9.77
CA ARG A 351 10.22 -23.16 10.74
C ARG A 351 10.40 -24.16 11.88
N SER A 352 11.64 -24.36 12.32
CA SER A 352 11.94 -25.12 13.54
C SER A 352 13.23 -24.64 14.20
N VAL A 353 13.46 -25.10 15.43
CA VAL A 353 14.70 -24.92 16.16
C VAL A 353 15.82 -25.68 15.46
N ILE A 354 17.03 -25.12 15.45
CA ILE A 354 18.21 -25.77 14.89
C ILE A 354 19.04 -26.50 15.95
N VAL A 355 19.65 -27.61 15.54
CA VAL A 355 20.61 -28.38 16.33
C VAL A 355 21.85 -28.66 15.48
N VAL A 356 23.00 -28.86 16.13
CA VAL A 356 24.25 -29.16 15.43
C VAL A 356 24.21 -30.55 14.81
N GLY A 357 24.55 -30.66 13.52
CA GLY A 357 24.66 -31.91 12.77
C GLY A 357 26.10 -32.17 12.34
N PRO A 358 26.99 -32.67 13.22
CA PRO A 358 28.41 -32.83 12.91
C PRO A 358 28.69 -33.94 11.88
N LEU A 359 27.77 -34.89 11.72
CA LEU A 359 27.87 -36.00 10.75
C LEU A 359 27.44 -35.62 9.33
N LEU A 360 26.87 -34.42 9.15
CA LEU A 360 26.40 -33.97 7.84
C LEU A 360 27.58 -33.55 6.96
N SER A 361 27.44 -33.73 5.66
CA SER A 361 28.32 -33.05 4.71
C SER A 361 27.96 -31.56 4.63
N LEU A 362 28.90 -30.71 4.21
CA LEU A 362 28.69 -29.26 4.13
C LEU A 362 27.44 -28.87 3.31
N HIS A 363 27.16 -29.62 2.25
CA HIS A 363 26.01 -29.42 1.35
C HIS A 363 24.70 -30.04 1.84
N GLN A 364 24.68 -30.68 3.02
CA GLN A 364 23.53 -31.41 3.55
C GLN A 364 22.91 -30.71 4.76
N CYS A 365 21.61 -30.88 4.95
CA CYS A 365 20.91 -30.49 6.17
C CYS A 365 19.96 -31.60 6.63
N GLY A 366 19.75 -31.73 7.93
CA GLY A 366 18.75 -32.64 8.48
C GLY A 366 17.38 -31.99 8.54
N LEU A 367 16.38 -32.57 7.89
CA LEU A 367 14.99 -32.10 7.92
C LEU A 367 14.11 -33.08 8.70
N PRO A 368 13.35 -32.61 9.71
CA PRO A 368 12.40 -33.44 10.46
C PRO A 368 11.35 -34.09 9.57
N ARG A 369 11.01 -35.35 9.88
CA ARG A 369 9.94 -36.11 9.20
C ARG A 369 8.61 -35.36 9.14
N GLU A 370 8.19 -34.74 10.25
CA GLU A 370 6.93 -33.98 10.35
C GLU A 370 6.91 -32.73 9.44
N ILE A 371 8.05 -32.07 9.26
CA ILE A 371 8.15 -30.88 8.40
C ILE A 371 8.26 -31.30 6.93
N ALA A 372 9.08 -32.32 6.65
CA ALA A 372 9.29 -32.81 5.30
C ALA A 372 8.00 -33.32 4.66
N ILE A 373 7.16 -34.06 5.40
CA ILE A 373 5.92 -34.61 4.86
C ILE A 373 4.91 -33.52 4.44
N GLU A 374 4.83 -32.41 5.18
CA GLU A 374 3.96 -31.28 4.83
C GLU A 374 4.54 -30.45 3.68
N LEU A 375 5.84 -30.17 3.71
CA LEU A 375 6.50 -29.40 2.65
C LEU A 375 6.48 -30.11 1.30
N PHE A 376 6.62 -31.44 1.28
CA PHE A 376 6.65 -32.25 0.06
C PHE A 376 5.34 -33.00 -0.21
N GLN A 377 4.25 -32.67 0.50
CA GLN A 377 2.99 -33.43 0.46
C GLN A 377 2.47 -33.66 -0.96
N THR A 378 2.50 -32.64 -1.82
CA THR A 378 2.02 -32.71 -3.21
C THR A 378 2.86 -33.68 -4.05
N PHE A 379 4.17 -33.70 -3.86
CA PHE A 379 5.09 -34.60 -4.55
C PHE A 379 4.93 -36.04 -4.07
N VAL A 380 4.72 -36.24 -2.77
CA VAL A 380 4.43 -37.55 -2.18
C VAL A 380 3.11 -38.12 -2.69
N ILE A 381 2.04 -37.31 -2.78
CA ILE A 381 0.77 -37.71 -3.38
C ILE A 381 0.97 -38.18 -4.82
N ARG A 382 1.77 -37.45 -5.61
CA ARG A 382 2.10 -37.83 -6.98
C ARG A 382 2.89 -39.14 -7.04
N GLY A 383 3.85 -39.35 -6.14
CA GLY A 383 4.62 -40.59 -6.02
C GLY A 383 3.76 -41.80 -5.71
N LEU A 384 2.85 -41.68 -4.74
CA LEU A 384 1.90 -42.73 -4.34
C LEU A 384 0.96 -43.15 -5.48
N ILE A 385 0.51 -42.20 -6.29
CA ILE A 385 -0.34 -42.49 -7.46
C ILE A 385 0.49 -43.14 -8.57
N ARG A 386 1.73 -42.68 -8.81
CA ARG A 386 2.60 -43.23 -9.86
C ARG A 386 3.02 -44.68 -9.60
N GLN A 387 3.14 -45.06 -8.33
CA GLN A 387 3.49 -46.42 -7.91
C GLN A 387 2.24 -47.31 -7.68
N ASP A 388 1.05 -46.86 -8.08
CA ASP A 388 -0.25 -47.55 -7.91
C ASP A 388 -0.59 -47.93 -6.44
N VAL A 389 0.04 -47.27 -5.46
CA VAL A 389 -0.26 -47.45 -4.02
C VAL A 389 -1.56 -46.74 -3.64
N ALA A 390 -1.93 -45.68 -4.35
CA ALA A 390 -3.17 -44.95 -4.18
C ALA A 390 -3.87 -44.68 -5.52
N SER A 391 -5.16 -44.99 -5.61
CA SER A 391 -5.95 -44.78 -6.84
C SER A 391 -6.41 -43.34 -7.04
N ASN A 392 -6.54 -42.55 -5.96
CA ASN A 392 -6.96 -41.16 -6.03
C ASN A 392 -6.25 -40.28 -4.98
N THR A 393 -6.34 -38.97 -5.17
CA THR A 393 -5.71 -38.00 -4.26
C THR A 393 -6.29 -38.04 -2.84
N GLY A 394 -7.54 -38.49 -2.68
CA GLY A 394 -8.19 -38.63 -1.38
C GLY A 394 -7.57 -39.75 -0.54
N ILE A 395 -7.42 -40.93 -1.12
CA ILE A 395 -6.80 -42.11 -0.51
C ILE A 395 -5.32 -41.83 -0.22
N ALA A 396 -4.60 -41.19 -1.15
CA ALA A 396 -3.23 -40.78 -0.92
C ALA A 396 -3.11 -39.86 0.31
N LYS A 397 -4.03 -38.89 0.46
CA LYS A 397 -4.08 -38.04 1.66
C LYS A 397 -4.42 -38.82 2.94
N SER A 398 -5.27 -39.85 2.87
CA SER A 398 -5.55 -40.73 4.02
C SER A 398 -4.30 -41.48 4.46
N LYS A 399 -3.59 -42.11 3.51
CA LYS A 399 -2.35 -42.85 3.76
C LYS A 399 -1.25 -41.98 4.38
N ILE A 400 -1.14 -40.73 3.92
CA ILE A 400 -0.22 -39.73 4.49
C ILE A 400 -0.61 -39.39 5.94
N ARG A 401 -1.90 -39.22 6.23
CA ARG A 401 -2.40 -38.98 7.61
C ARG A 401 -2.17 -40.17 8.54
N GLU A 402 -2.31 -41.38 8.02
CA GLU A 402 -2.08 -42.64 8.73
C GLU A 402 -0.58 -42.96 8.93
N LYS A 403 0.31 -42.21 8.27
CA LYS A 403 1.78 -42.34 8.36
C LYS A 403 2.29 -43.75 8.01
N GLU A 404 1.71 -44.36 6.98
CA GLU A 404 2.14 -45.68 6.49
C GLU A 404 3.66 -45.70 6.16
N PRO A 405 4.36 -46.83 6.38
CA PRO A 405 5.81 -46.92 6.19
C PRO A 405 6.26 -46.57 4.77
N ILE A 406 5.47 -46.96 3.77
CA ILE A 406 5.74 -46.72 2.35
C ILE A 406 5.82 -45.21 2.00
N VAL A 407 5.14 -44.37 2.78
CA VAL A 407 5.15 -42.91 2.59
C VAL A 407 6.55 -42.35 2.88
N TRP A 408 7.28 -42.93 3.83
CA TRP A 408 8.63 -42.48 4.18
C TRP A 408 9.65 -42.86 3.11
N GLU A 409 9.49 -44.03 2.49
CA GLU A 409 10.34 -44.48 1.38
C GLU A 409 10.16 -43.55 0.16
N ILE A 410 8.90 -43.28 -0.22
CA ILE A 410 8.58 -42.35 -1.31
C ILE A 410 9.06 -40.94 -0.99
N LEU A 411 8.92 -40.48 0.26
CA LEU A 411 9.42 -39.18 0.68
C LEU A 411 10.94 -39.07 0.53
N GLN A 412 11.69 -40.12 0.89
CA GLN A 412 13.14 -40.17 0.68
C GLN A 412 13.48 -40.07 -0.81
N GLU A 413 12.78 -40.82 -1.67
CA GLU A 413 12.98 -40.77 -3.13
C GLU A 413 12.70 -39.37 -3.68
N VAL A 414 11.61 -38.73 -3.26
CA VAL A 414 11.22 -37.38 -3.69
C VAL A 414 12.25 -36.32 -3.25
N MET A 415 12.77 -36.45 -2.03
CA MET A 415 13.75 -35.51 -1.49
C MET A 415 15.12 -35.67 -2.15
N GLN A 416 15.45 -36.85 -2.69
CA GLN A 416 16.73 -37.07 -3.35
C GLN A 416 16.90 -36.14 -4.56
N GLY A 417 17.96 -35.35 -4.51
CA GLY A 417 18.24 -34.33 -5.51
C GLY A 417 17.46 -33.04 -5.34
N HIS A 418 16.36 -32.97 -4.59
CA HIS A 418 15.56 -31.74 -4.46
C HIS A 418 16.16 -30.81 -3.37
N PRO A 419 16.78 -29.66 -3.72
CA PRO A 419 17.40 -28.79 -2.73
C PRO A 419 16.36 -28.04 -1.90
N VAL A 420 16.69 -27.70 -0.66
CA VAL A 420 15.90 -26.83 0.21
C VAL A 420 16.72 -25.60 0.60
N LEU A 421 16.04 -24.48 0.82
CA LEU A 421 16.68 -23.25 1.29
C LEU A 421 16.48 -23.10 2.79
N LEU A 422 17.56 -22.87 3.53
CA LEU A 422 17.51 -22.52 4.94
C LEU A 422 17.79 -21.03 5.10
N ASN A 423 17.01 -20.36 5.95
CA ASN A 423 17.14 -18.94 6.25
C ASN A 423 17.10 -18.70 7.76
N ARG A 424 18.00 -17.83 8.26
CA ARG A 424 17.95 -17.30 9.63
C ARG A 424 17.71 -15.79 9.59
N ALA A 425 16.71 -15.32 10.33
CA ALA A 425 16.45 -13.90 10.51
C ALA A 425 17.22 -13.37 11.72
N PRO A 426 17.79 -12.15 11.67
CA PRO A 426 17.78 -11.20 10.54
C PRO A 426 18.77 -11.58 9.43
N THR A 427 18.33 -11.49 8.18
CA THR A 427 19.18 -11.76 7.00
C THR A 427 20.02 -10.52 6.66
N LEU A 428 21.24 -10.45 7.19
CA LEU A 428 22.14 -9.29 7.03
C LEU A 428 22.84 -9.24 5.66
N HIS A 429 23.10 -10.41 5.08
CA HIS A 429 23.79 -10.56 3.80
C HIS A 429 23.36 -11.86 3.11
N ARG A 430 23.76 -12.06 1.86
CA ARG A 430 23.32 -13.20 1.03
C ARG A 430 23.51 -14.58 1.69
N LEU A 431 24.59 -14.79 2.46
CA LEU A 431 24.85 -16.08 3.14
C LEU A 431 23.88 -16.40 4.28
N GLY A 432 23.00 -15.46 4.65
CA GLY A 432 21.90 -15.72 5.58
C GLY A 432 20.79 -16.58 4.96
N ILE A 433 20.87 -16.88 3.65
CA ILE A 433 20.06 -17.89 2.97
C ILE A 433 20.99 -18.78 2.15
N GLN A 434 20.97 -20.10 2.39
CA GLN A 434 21.75 -21.06 1.61
C GLN A 434 20.93 -22.30 1.27
N ALA A 435 21.31 -22.96 0.18
CA ALA A 435 20.70 -24.19 -0.27
C ALA A 435 21.46 -25.43 0.26
N PHE A 436 20.68 -26.46 0.59
CA PHE A 436 21.17 -27.73 1.10
C PHE A 436 20.39 -28.88 0.48
N GLN A 437 21.02 -30.05 0.38
CA GLN A 437 20.36 -31.31 0.12
C GLN A 437 19.76 -31.81 1.44
N PRO A 438 18.43 -31.95 1.54
CA PRO A 438 17.81 -32.40 2.77
C PRO A 438 17.98 -33.91 2.96
N ILE A 439 18.21 -34.31 4.21
CA ILE A 439 18.22 -35.70 4.68
C ILE A 439 17.16 -35.83 5.76
N LEU A 440 16.35 -36.88 5.72
CA LEU A 440 15.36 -37.13 6.77
C LEU A 440 16.06 -37.48 8.08
N VAL A 441 15.71 -36.75 9.14
CA VAL A 441 16.18 -37.01 10.50
C VAL A 441 15.02 -37.35 11.44
N GLU A 442 15.33 -38.14 12.46
CA GLU A 442 14.42 -38.41 13.56
C GLU A 442 14.42 -37.24 14.55
N GLY A 443 13.23 -36.86 15.03
CA GLY A 443 13.03 -35.69 15.90
C GLY A 443 12.32 -34.52 15.19
N ARG A 444 12.34 -33.35 15.85
CA ARG A 444 11.63 -32.13 15.41
C ARG A 444 12.54 -30.95 15.08
N ALA A 445 13.83 -31.06 15.34
CA ALA A 445 14.80 -30.00 15.10
C ALA A 445 15.51 -30.15 13.75
N ILE A 446 15.86 -29.03 13.13
CA ILE A 446 16.62 -29.00 11.88
C ILE A 446 18.10 -29.18 12.22
N CYS A 447 18.76 -30.18 11.63
CA CYS A 447 20.20 -30.36 11.83
C CYS A 447 20.99 -29.49 10.85
N LEU A 448 21.81 -28.59 11.39
CA LEU A 448 22.64 -27.66 10.62
C LEU A 448 24.12 -28.04 10.71
N HIS A 449 24.83 -27.90 9.60
CA HIS A 449 26.28 -28.12 9.57
C HIS A 449 27.04 -27.03 10.34
N PRO A 450 28.00 -27.36 11.23
CA PRO A 450 28.67 -26.37 12.09
C PRO A 450 29.45 -25.28 11.31
N LEU A 451 30.07 -25.62 10.17
CA LEU A 451 30.83 -24.64 9.36
C LEU A 451 29.98 -23.54 8.69
N VAL A 452 28.66 -23.70 8.59
CA VAL A 452 27.80 -22.65 8.02
C VAL A 452 27.24 -21.70 9.07
N CYS A 453 27.37 -22.03 10.37
CA CYS A 453 26.86 -21.23 11.47
C CYS A 453 27.36 -19.78 11.43
N LYS A 454 28.64 -19.56 11.09
CA LYS A 454 29.21 -18.21 10.94
C LYS A 454 28.51 -17.38 9.86
N GLY A 455 28.11 -18.01 8.75
CA GLY A 455 27.37 -17.36 7.66
C GLY A 455 25.93 -17.00 8.05
N PHE A 456 25.28 -17.82 8.87
CA PHE A 456 23.95 -17.50 9.40
C PHE A 456 23.98 -16.62 10.67
N ASN A 457 25.17 -16.40 11.22
CA ASN A 457 25.37 -15.90 12.58
C ASN A 457 24.57 -16.69 13.62
N ALA A 458 24.47 -18.01 13.42
CA ALA A 458 23.60 -18.91 14.16
C ALA A 458 24.33 -19.55 15.36
N ASP A 459 23.63 -19.64 16.48
CA ASP A 459 24.00 -20.42 17.65
C ASP A 459 22.92 -21.49 17.92
N PHE A 460 23.08 -22.25 19.02
CA PHE A 460 22.23 -23.39 19.35
C PHE A 460 21.55 -23.22 20.72
N ASP A 461 21.23 -21.99 21.09
CA ASP A 461 20.60 -21.64 22.39
C ASP A 461 19.05 -21.61 22.35
N GLY A 462 18.46 -21.95 21.19
CA GLY A 462 17.03 -21.81 20.92
C GLY A 462 16.72 -21.16 19.58
N ASP A 463 17.77 -20.74 18.87
CA ASP A 463 17.74 -20.25 17.50
C ASP A 463 16.85 -21.08 16.55
N GLN A 464 16.13 -20.37 15.67
CA GLN A 464 15.20 -20.97 14.71
C GLN A 464 15.57 -20.61 13.28
N MET A 465 15.39 -21.57 12.37
CA MET A 465 15.55 -21.34 10.93
C MET A 465 14.27 -21.65 10.17
N ALA A 466 14.03 -20.85 9.14
CA ALA A 466 12.98 -21.11 8.16
C ALA A 466 13.52 -22.02 7.04
N VAL A 467 12.65 -22.88 6.53
CA VAL A 467 12.89 -23.78 5.40
C VAL A 467 11.98 -23.34 4.27
N HIS A 468 12.50 -23.30 3.03
CA HIS A 468 11.70 -23.04 1.83
C HIS A 468 12.02 -24.08 0.75
N VAL A 469 10.99 -24.59 0.08
CA VAL A 469 11.16 -25.56 -1.02
C VAL A 469 11.00 -24.88 -2.38
N PRO A 470 12.07 -24.81 -3.21
CA PRO A 470 11.97 -24.31 -4.58
C PRO A 470 11.15 -25.29 -5.44
N LEU A 471 10.12 -24.80 -6.13
CA LEU A 471 9.21 -25.65 -6.90
C LEU A 471 9.60 -25.76 -8.38
N SER A 472 9.82 -24.63 -9.05
CA SER A 472 10.14 -24.62 -10.48
C SER A 472 11.54 -25.14 -10.76
N LEU A 473 11.78 -25.61 -11.99
CA LEU A 473 13.08 -26.14 -12.39
C LEU A 473 14.15 -25.04 -12.35
N GLU A 474 13.79 -23.81 -12.69
CA GLU A 474 14.66 -22.64 -12.63
C GLU A 474 15.06 -22.34 -11.19
N ALA A 475 14.10 -22.33 -10.26
CA ALA A 475 14.40 -22.09 -8.84
C ALA A 475 15.26 -23.21 -8.24
N GLN A 476 15.06 -24.46 -8.64
CA GLN A 476 15.92 -25.57 -8.23
C GLN A 476 17.33 -25.46 -8.82
N ALA A 477 17.46 -25.01 -10.06
CA ALA A 477 18.74 -24.78 -10.72
C ALA A 477 19.51 -23.61 -10.08
N GLU A 478 18.84 -22.50 -9.77
CA GLU A 478 19.40 -21.37 -9.04
C GLU A 478 19.88 -21.79 -7.65
N ALA A 479 19.05 -22.57 -6.93
CA ALA A 479 19.45 -23.12 -5.64
C ALA A 479 20.74 -23.94 -5.78
N ARG A 480 20.79 -24.86 -6.77
CA ARG A 480 21.93 -25.74 -7.09
C ARG A 480 23.21 -25.01 -7.43
N LEU A 481 23.13 -24.06 -8.37
CA LEU A 481 24.30 -23.41 -8.95
C LEU A 481 24.80 -22.23 -8.11
N LEU A 482 23.88 -21.44 -7.54
CA LEU A 482 24.22 -20.16 -6.92
C LEU A 482 24.21 -20.21 -5.40
N MET A 483 23.30 -20.99 -4.79
CA MET A 483 23.00 -20.88 -3.36
C MET A 483 23.53 -22.04 -2.51
N PHE A 484 24.03 -23.13 -3.11
CA PHE A 484 24.54 -24.26 -2.32
C PHE A 484 25.66 -23.82 -1.37
N SER A 485 25.60 -24.33 -0.15
CA SER A 485 26.56 -23.99 0.91
C SER A 485 28.02 -24.25 0.51
N HIS A 486 28.29 -25.37 -0.17
CA HIS A 486 29.65 -25.74 -0.59
C HIS A 486 30.22 -24.86 -1.73
N MET A 487 29.38 -24.12 -2.44
CA MET A 487 29.80 -23.12 -3.44
C MET A 487 30.05 -21.74 -2.81
N ASN A 488 29.51 -21.51 -1.61
CA ASN A 488 29.51 -20.20 -0.95
C ASN A 488 30.41 -20.19 0.29
N LEU A 489 31.71 -20.44 0.08
CA LEU A 489 32.70 -20.53 1.17
C LEU A 489 33.29 -19.17 1.58
N LEU A 490 33.21 -18.17 0.70
CA LEU A 490 33.86 -16.87 0.85
C LEU A 490 32.86 -15.76 1.16
N SER A 491 33.31 -14.78 1.93
CA SER A 491 32.56 -13.56 2.20
C SER A 491 32.48 -12.72 0.92
N PRO A 492 31.27 -12.31 0.48
CA PRO A 492 31.12 -11.44 -0.69
C PRO A 492 31.75 -10.06 -0.51
N ALA A 493 31.96 -9.60 0.74
CA ALA A 493 32.44 -8.25 1.01
C ALA A 493 33.97 -8.14 0.95
N ILE A 494 34.68 -9.11 1.54
CA ILE A 494 36.13 -9.06 1.74
C ILE A 494 36.86 -10.13 0.91
N GLY A 495 36.18 -11.23 0.56
CA GLY A 495 36.80 -12.41 -0.06
C GLY A 495 37.37 -13.41 0.94
N ASP A 496 37.34 -13.10 2.25
CA ASP A 496 37.81 -13.99 3.30
C ASP A 496 36.94 -15.25 3.45
N PRO A 497 37.52 -16.40 3.84
CA PRO A 497 36.75 -17.62 4.07
C PRO A 497 35.83 -17.48 5.29
N VAL A 498 34.54 -17.76 5.08
CA VAL A 498 33.50 -17.77 6.12
C VAL A 498 33.39 -19.15 6.75
N SER A 499 33.41 -20.21 5.93
CA SER A 499 33.34 -21.59 6.40
C SER A 499 34.70 -22.13 6.84
N VAL A 500 35.22 -21.54 7.92
CA VAL A 500 36.47 -21.97 8.57
C VAL A 500 36.18 -22.80 9.82
N PRO A 501 37.06 -23.73 10.21
CA PRO A 501 36.99 -24.39 11.50
C PRO A 501 36.92 -23.35 12.63
N THR A 502 36.03 -23.55 13.60
CA THR A 502 35.81 -22.67 14.75
C THR A 502 35.70 -23.49 16.03
N GLN A 503 35.96 -22.85 17.18
CA GLN A 503 35.76 -23.43 18.52
C GLN A 503 36.42 -24.82 18.64
N ASP A 504 35.63 -25.86 18.91
CA ASP A 504 36.07 -27.23 19.15
C ASP A 504 36.94 -27.78 18.01
N MET A 505 36.63 -27.43 16.74
CA MET A 505 37.44 -27.87 15.60
C MET A 505 38.85 -27.28 15.63
N LEU A 506 38.98 -26.00 16.01
CA LEU A 506 40.29 -25.35 16.15
C LEU A 506 41.08 -25.91 17.33
N ILE A 507 40.42 -26.16 18.46
CA ILE A 507 41.06 -26.75 19.63
C ILE A 507 41.57 -28.15 19.30
N GLY A 508 40.76 -28.97 18.62
CA GLY A 508 41.18 -30.30 18.16
C GLY A 508 42.41 -30.25 17.25
N LEU A 509 42.40 -29.38 16.23
CA LEU A 509 43.55 -29.19 15.33
C LEU A 509 44.78 -28.64 16.05
N TYR A 510 44.60 -27.74 17.01
CA TYR A 510 45.68 -27.17 17.80
C TYR A 510 46.34 -28.22 18.70
N VAL A 511 45.54 -29.01 19.43
CA VAL A 511 46.05 -30.10 20.26
C VAL A 511 46.79 -31.14 19.42
N LEU A 512 46.30 -31.47 18.23
CA LEU A 512 46.98 -32.38 17.29
C LEU A 512 48.33 -31.85 16.79
N THR A 513 48.52 -30.53 16.76
CA THR A 513 49.72 -29.88 16.20
C THR A 513 50.72 -29.38 17.26
N ILE A 514 50.34 -29.37 18.55
CA ILE A 514 51.19 -28.93 19.68
C ILE A 514 52.48 -29.78 19.85
N GLY A 515 52.49 -31.05 19.42
CA GLY A 515 53.50 -32.02 19.87
C GLY A 515 54.13 -32.91 18.80
N ASN A 516 54.73 -32.35 17.73
CA ASN A 516 55.90 -32.91 17.03
C ASN A 516 56.28 -32.03 15.81
N PRO A 517 57.48 -31.42 15.74
CA PRO A 517 57.97 -30.75 14.54
C PRO A 517 58.52 -31.76 13.51
N ARG A 518 58.02 -33.00 13.48
CA ARG A 518 58.25 -33.89 12.34
C ARG A 518 57.24 -33.50 11.27
N GLY A 519 57.57 -32.42 10.56
CA GLY A 519 56.76 -31.88 9.49
C GLY A 519 56.39 -32.96 8.48
N ILE A 520 55.22 -32.79 7.87
CA ILE A 520 54.70 -33.60 6.75
C ILE A 520 55.64 -33.52 5.51
N CYS A 521 56.65 -32.62 5.54
CA CYS A 521 57.74 -32.52 4.57
C CYS A 521 59.04 -33.23 4.99
N ALA A 522 58.98 -34.34 5.74
CA ALA A 522 60.08 -35.30 5.71
C ALA A 522 60.00 -36.08 4.39
N ASN A 523 60.62 -35.51 3.35
CA ASN A 523 60.80 -36.11 2.04
C ASN A 523 61.15 -37.60 2.16
N ARG A 524 60.31 -38.48 1.58
CA ARG A 524 60.66 -39.89 1.28
C ARG A 524 61.77 -40.04 0.22
N TYR A 525 62.49 -38.96 -0.10
CA TYR A 525 63.53 -38.90 -1.13
C TYR A 525 64.79 -38.17 -0.64
N ASN A 526 65.37 -38.61 0.48
CA ASN A 526 66.79 -38.39 0.75
C ASN A 526 67.34 -39.58 1.54
N GLN A 527 67.68 -40.66 0.82
CA GLN A 527 68.77 -41.52 1.22
C GLN A 527 70.05 -40.79 0.78
N TYR A 528 70.81 -40.24 1.72
CA TYR A 528 72.24 -39.88 1.67
C TYR A 528 72.50 -38.71 2.64
N ASN A 529 72.75 -39.04 3.90
CA ASN A 529 73.95 -38.68 4.66
C ASN A 529 73.82 -39.14 6.11
#